data_AF-S7J1C7-F1
#
_entry.id   AF-S7J1C7-F1
#
_cell.length_a   1.000
_cell.length_b   1.000
_cell.length_c   1.000
_cell.angle_alpha   90.00
_cell.angle_beta   90.00
_cell.angle_gamma   90.00
#
_symmetry.space_group_name_H-M   'P 1'
#
loop_
_entity.id
_entity.type
_entity.pdbx_description
1 polymer ?
#
loop_
_entity_poly.entity_id
_entity_poly.type
_entity_poly.pdbx_seq_one_letter_code
_entity_poly.pdbx_strand_id
1 'polypeptide(L)' 'MSFRIDSDLKKEFEAFCDAAGISMTAAIHLFIKTTVREQRIPFEIKASSKK' A
#
# COMPACT_ATOMS: atom_id res chain seq x y z
N MET A 1 -1.79 -12.54 -7.90
CA MET A 1 -0.66 -11.61 -7.75
C MET A 1 0.08 -11.99 -6.47
N SER A 2 1.36 -12.35 -6.54
CA SER A 2 2.18 -12.62 -5.35
C SER A 2 3.17 -11.47 -5.16
N PHE A 3 3.08 -10.79 -4.02
CA PHE A 3 4.04 -9.75 -3.64
C PHE A 3 4.94 -10.30 -2.54
N ARG A 4 6.26 -10.12 -2.68
CA ARG A 4 7.18 -10.34 -1.58
C ARG A 4 7.17 -9.09 -0.71
N ILE A 5 6.56 -9.20 0.45
CA ILE A 5 6.46 -8.15 1.45
C ILE A 5 7.15 -8.69 2.70
N ASP A 6 7.94 -7.83 3.34
CA ASP A 6 8.56 -8.15 4.63
C ASP A 6 7.50 -8.49 5.69
N SER A 7 7.82 -9.40 6.61
CA SER A 7 6.82 -9.91 7.56
C SER A 7 6.33 -8.83 8.53
N ASP A 8 7.18 -7.89 8.91
CA ASP A 8 6.81 -6.81 9.82
C ASP A 8 5.96 -5.77 9.09
N LEU A 9 6.38 -5.37 7.87
CA LEU A 9 5.59 -4.46 7.02
C LEU A 9 4.20 -5.03 6.71
N LYS A 10 4.10 -6.35 6.48
CA LYS A 10 2.83 -7.02 6.26
C LYS A 10 1.90 -6.89 7.47
N LYS A 11 2.41 -7.12 8.69
CA LYS A 11 1.62 -6.99 9.92
C LYS A 11 1.14 -5.56 10.15
N GLU A 12 2.01 -4.57 9.93
CA GLU A 12 1.63 -3.15 10.03
C GLU A 12 0.53 -2.81 9.04
N PHE A 13 0.65 -3.29 7.80
CA PHE A 13 -0.36 -3.04 6.78
C PHE A 13 -1.68 -3.78 7.04
N GLU A 14 -1.63 -5.01 7.57
CA GLU A 14 -2.83 -5.76 8.00
C GLU A 14 -3.56 -5.02 9.12
N ALA A 15 -2.86 -4.56 10.16
CA ALA A 15 -3.45 -3.79 11.24
C ALA A 15 -4.09 -2.48 10.75
N PHE A 16 -3.45 -1.78 9.80
CA PHE A 16 -4.02 -0.62 9.14
C PHE A 16 -5.31 -0.96 8.37
N CYS A 17 -5.30 -2.04 7.59
CA CYS A 17 -6.46 -2.49 6.81
C CYS A 17 -7.64 -2.85 7.73
N ASP A 18 -7.38 -3.56 8.84
CA ASP A 18 -8.40 -3.91 9.84
C ASP A 18 -8.99 -2.66 10.51
N ALA A 19 -8.15 -1.68 10.88
CA ALA A 19 -8.61 -0.41 11.43
C ALA A 19 -9.43 0.41 10.42
N ALA A 20 -9.11 0.31 9.13
CA ALA A 20 -9.85 0.94 8.05
C ALA A 20 -11.11 0.16 7.62
N GLY A 21 -11.33 -1.05 8.16
CA GLY A 21 -12.47 -1.92 7.82
C GLY A 21 -12.42 -2.48 6.40
N ILE A 22 -11.23 -2.62 5.80
CA ILE A 22 -11.04 -3.14 4.44
C ILE A 22 -10.06 -4.31 4.44
N SER A 23 -10.16 -5.20 3.46
CA SER A 23 -9.16 -6.25 3.29
C SER A 23 -7.87 -5.71 2.64
N MET A 24 -6.75 -6.36 2.91
CA MET A 24 -5.46 -6.05 2.28
C MET A 24 -5.55 -6.04 0.74
N THR A 25 -6.29 -6.99 0.16
CA THR A 25 -6.54 -7.03 -1.29
C THR A 25 -7.36 -5.84 -1.78
N ALA A 26 -8.38 -5.41 -1.01
CA ALA A 26 -9.17 -4.23 -1.36
C ALA A 26 -8.32 -2.95 -1.35
N ALA A 27 -7.45 -2.79 -0.35
CA ALA A 27 -6.51 -1.67 -0.27
C ALA A 27 -5.57 -1.60 -1.50
N ILE A 28 -5.00 -2.75 -1.90
CA ILE A 28 -4.16 -2.84 -3.11
C ILE A 28 -4.96 -2.49 -4.37
N HIS A 29 -6.19 -3.00 -4.51
CA HIS A 29 -7.05 -2.66 -5.65
C HIS A 29 -7.39 -1.16 -5.69
N LEU A 30 -7.64 -0.53 -4.54
CA LEU A 30 -7.87 0.92 -4.43
C LEU A 30 -6.65 1.70 -4.92
N PHE A 31 -5.45 1.31 -4.49
CA PHE A 31 -4.20 1.92 -4.95
C PHE A 31 -4.04 1.81 -6.47
N ILE A 32 -4.22 0.62 -7.04
CA ILE A 32 -4.09 0.38 -8.48
C ILE A 32 -5.11 1.22 -9.27
N LYS A 33 -6.38 1.18 -8.87
CA LYS A 33 -7.44 1.95 -9.53
C LYS A 33 -7.16 3.45 -9.51
N THR A 34 -6.72 3.97 -8.37
CA THR A 34 -6.39 5.40 -8.22
C THR A 34 -5.20 5.77 -9.10
N THR A 35 -4.15 4.94 -9.10
CA THR A 35 -2.95 5.14 -9.92
C THR A 35 -3.28 5.17 -11.42
N VAL A 36 -4.10 4.23 -11.88
CA VAL A 36 -4.54 4.18 -13.29
C VAL A 36 -5.46 5.35 -13.62
N ARG A 37 -6.37 5.74 -12.74
CA ARG A 37 -7.29 6.86 -12.97
C ARG A 37 -6.55 8.19 -13.07
N GLU A 38 -5.54 8.40 -12.23
CA GLU A 38 -4.81 9.67 -12.15
C GLU A 38 -3.51 9.69 -12.96
N GLN A 39 -3.13 8.56 -13.57
CA GLN A 39 -1.87 8.38 -14.31
C GLN A 39 -0.63 8.80 -13.50
N ARG A 40 -0.68 8.60 -12.18
CA ARG A 40 0.39 8.94 -11.23
C ARG A 40 0.28 8.11 -9.96
N ILE A 41 1.36 8.03 -9.19
CA ILE A 41 1.31 7.41 -7.85
C ILE A 41 0.54 8.34 -6.89
N PRO A 42 -0.49 7.85 -6.17
CA PRO A 42 -1.35 8.65 -5.29
C PRO A 42 -0.72 9.00 -3.93
N PHE A 43 0.61 9.12 -3.88
CA PHE A 43 1.37 9.60 -2.74
C PHE A 43 2.71 10.16 -3.19
N GLU A 44 3.31 11.02 -2.37
CA GLU A 44 4.64 11.57 -2.63
C GLU A 44 5.72 10.51 -2.42
N ILE A 45 6.61 10.35 -3.40
CA ILE A 45 7.74 9.43 -3.30
C ILE A 45 8.91 10.17 -2.65
N LYS A 46 9.24 9.80 -1.41
CA LYS A 46 10.42 10.30 -0.70
C LYS A 46 11.51 9.23 -0.70
N ALA A 47 12.70 9.59 -1.14
CA ALA A 47 13.87 8.77 -0.88
C ALA A 47 14.29 8.99 0.59
N SER A 48 14.24 7.92 1.41
CA SER A 48 14.88 7.95 2.73
C SER A 48 16.39 7.97 2.52
N SER A 49 16.97 9.16 2.38
CA SER A 49 18.41 9.32 2.54
C SER A 49 18.70 9.19 4.03
N LYS A 50 18.82 7.94 4.48
CA LYS A 50 19.47 7.61 5.74
C LYS A 50 20.96 7.90 5.52
N LYS A 51 21.37 9.15 5.77
CA LYS A 51 22.77 9.48 6.02
C LYS A 51 23.16 8.99 7.40
#